data_AF-A0A550GCB0-F1
#
_entry.id   AF-A0A550GCB0-F1
#
_cell.length_a   1.000
_cell.length_b   1.000
_cell.length_c   1.000
_cell.angle_alpha   90.00
_cell.angle_beta   90.00
_cell.angle_gamma   90.00
#
_symmetry.space_group_name_H-M   'P 1'
#
loop_
_entity.id
_entity.type
_entity.pdbx_description
1 polymer ?
#
loop_
_entity_poly.entity_id
_entity_poly.type
_entity_poly.pdbx_seq_one_letter_code
_entity_poly.pdbx_strand_id
1 'polypeptide(L)' 'KEMHKAVCSDCKQECEVPFKPDESRPVYCRECFSKRRPPRRY' A
#
# COMPACT_ATOMS: atom_id res chain seq x y z
N LYS A 1 15.56 -1.01 9.42
CA LYS A 1 14.31 -1.22 8.66
C LYS A 1 14.52 -0.61 7.30
N GLU A 2 14.62 -1.41 6.26
CA GLU A 2 14.76 -0.90 4.89
C GLU A 2 13.36 -0.52 4.39
N MET A 3 13.19 0.72 3.92
CA MET A 3 11.97 1.15 3.24
C MET A 3 12.21 0.99 1.74
N HIS A 4 11.34 0.25 1.07
CA HIS A 4 11.40 0.08 -0.37
C HIS A 4 10.46 1.10 -1.03
N LYS A 5 10.97 1.78 -2.05
CA LYS A 5 10.14 2.61 -2.93
C LYS A 5 9.25 1.68 -3.75
N ALA A 6 7.95 1.94 -3.71
CA ALA A 6 6.96 1.19 -4.45
C ALA A 6 5.88 2.11 -4.99
N VAL A 7 5.23 1.70 -6.07
CA VAL A 7 4.14 2.45 -6.69
C VAL A 7 2.81 1.86 -6.22
N CYS A 8 1.93 2.72 -5.70
CA CYS A 8 0.61 2.30 -5.28
C CYS A 8 -0.23 1.83 -6.48
N SER A 9 -0.77 0.61 -6.44
CA SER A 9 -1.56 0.06 -7.54
C SER A 9 -2.91 0.77 -7.72
N ASP A 10 -3.45 1.43 -6.68
CA ASP A 10 -4.71 2.19 -6.78
C ASP A 10 -4.49 3.63 -7.27
N CYS A 11 -3.61 4.40 -6.60
CA CYS A 11 -3.42 5.83 -6.89
C CYS A 11 -2.20 6.14 -7.77
N LYS A 12 -1.37 5.14 -8.11
CA LYS A 12 -0.15 5.26 -8.93
C LYS A 12 0.89 6.24 -8.39
N GLN A 13 0.82 6.57 -7.10
CA GLN A 13 1.80 7.41 -6.43
C GLN A 13 2.97 6.60 -5.89
N GLU A 14 4.14 7.21 -5.86
CA GLU A 14 5.33 6.67 -5.22
C GLU A 14 5.17 6.73 -3.71
N CYS A 15 5.42 5.61 -3.03
CA CYS A 15 5.35 5.51 -1.58
C CYS A 15 6.43 4.59 -1.03
N GLU A 16 6.80 4.84 0.23
CA GLU A 16 7.83 4.09 0.92
C GLU A 16 7.16 3.02 1.79
N VAL A 17 7.40 1.75 1.46
CA VAL A 17 6.78 0.62 2.15
C VAL A 17 7.84 -0.23 2.84
N PRO A 18 7.54 -0.77 4.04
CA PRO A 18 8.49 -1.60 4.79
C PRO A 18 8.57 -3.06 4.30
N PHE A 19 7.99 -3.36 3.13
CA PHE A 19 7.94 -4.69 2.52
C PHE A 19 8.42 -4.61 1.08
N LYS A 20 9.03 -5.68 0.55
CA LYS A 20 9.41 -5.71 -0.86
C LYS A 20 8.16 -5.67 -1.75
N PRO A 21 8.05 -4.70 -2.69
CA PRO A 21 7.02 -4.75 -3.72
C PRO A 21 7.23 -6.03 -4.53
N ASP A 22 6.20 -6.85 -4.63
CA ASP A 22 6.20 -8.11 -5.34
C ASP A 22 5.18 -8.02 -6.47
N GLU A 23 5.48 -8.58 -7.65
CA GLU A 23 4.57 -8.51 -8.80
C GLU A 23 3.27 -9.27 -8.54
N SER A 24 3.28 -10.25 -7.63
CA SER A 24 2.07 -11.00 -7.24
C SER A 24 1.20 -10.25 -6.24
N ARG A 25 1.69 -9.21 -5.54
CA ARG A 25 0.96 -8.50 -4.49
C ARG A 25 0.91 -6.99 -4.75
N PRO A 26 -0.28 -6.41 -5.01
CA PRO A 26 -0.40 -4.98 -5.25
C PRO A 26 0.02 -4.18 -4.02
N VAL A 27 0.85 -3.16 -4.24
CA VAL A 27 1.27 -2.25 -3.19
C VAL A 27 0.22 -1.17 -3.00
N TYR A 28 -0.11 -0.85 -1.76
CA TYR A 28 -1.03 0.23 -1.43
C TYR A 28 -0.36 1.25 -0.53
N CYS A 29 -0.52 2.52 -0.85
CA CYS A 29 -0.14 3.60 0.06
C CYS A 29 -1.05 3.58 1.30
N ARG A 30 -0.62 4.28 2.37
CA ARG A 30 -1.37 4.38 3.63
C ARG A 30 -2.81 4.83 3.43
N GLU A 31 -3.06 5.70 2.46
CA GLU A 31 -4.39 6.23 2.15
C GLU A 31 -5.28 5.19 1.48
N CYS A 32 -4.79 4.53 0.42
CA CYS A 32 -5.53 3.46 -0.26
C CYS A 32 -5.79 2.27 0.66
N PHE A 33 -4.81 1.92 1.51
CA PHE A 33 -4.99 0.89 2.52
C PHE A 33 -6.03 1.27 3.57
N SER A 34 -6.05 2.53 4.01
CA SER A 34 -7.07 3.04 4.94
C SER A 34 -8.47 3.06 4.31
N LYS A 35 -8.59 3.47 3.04
CA LYS A 35 -9.87 3.46 2.30
C LYS A 35 -10.42 2.06 2.08
N ARG A 36 -9.56 1.06 1.86
CA ARG A 36 -9.95 -0.35 1.70
C ARG A 36 -10.32 -1.03 3.03
N ARG A 37 -9.99 -0.43 4.18
CA ARG A 37 -10.31 -1.02 5.47
C ARG A 37 -11.83 -0.97 5.65
N PRO A 38 -12.54 -2.12 5.71
CA PRO A 38 -13.97 -2.10 5.92
C PRO A 38 -14.24 -1.37 7.24
N PRO A 39 -15.27 -0.51 7.30
CA PRO A 39 -15.66 0.11 8.55
C PRO A 39 -15.89 -1.03 9.54
N ARG A 40 -15.26 -0.93 10.72
CA ARG A 40 -15.49 -1.90 11.78
C ARG A 40 -16.97 -1.85 12.09
N ARG A 41 -17.70 -2.88 11.65
CA ARG A 41 -19.11 -3.05 11.98
C ARG A 41 -19.18 -3.16 13.49
N TYR A 42 -19.87 -2.19 14.08
CA TYR A 42 -20.22 -2.15 15.50
C TYR A 42 -21.19 -3.29 15.80
#